data_AF-A0A1Y4CML4-F1
#
_entry.id   AF-A0A1Y4CML4-F1
#
_cell.length_a   1.000
_cell.length_b   1.000
_cell.length_c   1.000
_cell.angle_alpha   90.00
_cell.angle_beta   90.00
_cell.angle_gamma   90.00
#
_symmetry.space_group_name_H-M   'P 1'
#
loop_
_entity.id
_entity.type
_entity.pdbx_description
1 polymer ?
#
loop_
_entity_poly.entity_id
_entity_poly.type
_entity_poly.pdbx_seq_one_letter_code
_entity_poly.pdbx_strand_id
1 'polypeptide(L)'
;MKQKLNAKDFILIGVLTALMWIICMIISTIMSVAGPVTNVFYPSVVAIPNGIVMMLLLAKVPKKGVFTICAAIQAILFLLVGAFWFIPIGLVIGGVVCDFLVMGRKEITMKSMMVAYALFSAIFAFSAICPIKFLQSAFVGAMEKNNIAPEYIEGMLNITSVPMLVVIVAAGLIGGLLGGFIGQKALKKHFIKAGLVSVK
;
A
#
# COMPACT_ATOMS: atom_id res chain seq x y z
N MET A 1 -22.78 -8.74 13.90
CA MET A 1 -23.69 -8.49 12.75
C MET A 1 -22.87 -8.60 11.46
N LYS A 2 -23.24 -9.50 10.54
CA LYS A 2 -22.57 -9.59 9.22
C LYS A 2 -23.04 -8.40 8.37
N GLN A 3 -22.45 -7.23 8.54
CA GLN A 3 -22.72 -6.10 7.66
C GLN A 3 -22.12 -6.41 6.29
N LYS A 4 -22.97 -6.81 5.34
CA LYS A 4 -22.57 -6.97 3.94
C LYS A 4 -22.19 -5.60 3.35
N LEU A 5 -21.24 -5.62 2.41
CA LEU A 5 -20.91 -4.45 1.59
C LEU A 5 -22.11 -4.13 0.70
N ASN A 6 -22.50 -2.85 0.66
CA ASN A 6 -23.54 -2.36 -0.22
C ASN A 6 -22.93 -1.62 -1.43
N ALA A 7 -23.74 -1.29 -2.44
CA ALA A 7 -23.26 -0.64 -3.65
C ALA A 7 -22.51 0.69 -3.37
N LYS A 8 -22.95 1.46 -2.37
CA LYS A 8 -22.30 2.72 -1.97
C LYS A 8 -20.92 2.48 -1.37
N ASP A 9 -20.75 1.40 -0.62
CA ASP A 9 -19.45 1.00 -0.06
C ASP A 9 -18.48 0.65 -1.19
N PHE A 10 -18.92 -0.11 -2.20
CA PHE A 10 -18.09 -0.45 -3.36
C PHE A 10 -17.63 0.81 -4.12
N ILE A 11 -18.53 1.76 -4.34
CA ILE A 11 -18.20 3.04 -5.00
C ILE A 11 -17.16 3.80 -4.16
N LEU A 12 -17.37 3.89 -2.84
CA LEU A 12 -16.45 4.61 -1.96
C LEU A 12 -15.06 3.94 -1.88
N ILE A 13 -15.02 2.60 -1.81
CA ILE A 13 -13.77 1.84 -1.88
C ILE A 13 -13.08 2.15 -3.20
N GLY A 14 -13.78 2.09 -4.34
CA GLY A 14 -13.22 2.36 -5.65
C GLY A 14 -12.61 3.76 -5.76
N VAL A 15 -13.37 4.80 -5.38
CA VAL A 15 -12.91 6.20 -5.46
C VAL A 15 -11.71 6.46 -4.55
N LEU A 16 -11.76 6.01 -3.30
CA LEU A 16 -10.63 6.21 -2.37
C LEU A 16 -9.41 5.38 -2.76
N THR A 17 -9.61 4.20 -3.32
CA THR A 17 -8.51 3.37 -3.84
C THR A 17 -7.86 4.02 -5.06
N ALA A 18 -8.64 4.58 -5.98
CA ALA A 18 -8.13 5.34 -7.11
C ALA A 18 -7.32 6.56 -6.65
N LEU A 19 -7.79 7.27 -5.62
CA LEU A 19 -7.05 8.37 -5.01
C LEU A 19 -5.71 7.90 -4.42
N MET A 20 -5.69 6.80 -3.66
CA MET A 20 -4.45 6.21 -3.14
C MET A 20 -3.48 5.81 -4.24
N TRP A 21 -4.01 5.32 -5.36
CA TRP A 21 -3.21 4.94 -6.52
C TRP A 21 -2.59 6.17 -7.20
N ILE A 22 -3.37 7.25 -7.40
CA ILE A 22 -2.86 8.51 -7.94
C ILE A 22 -1.74 9.08 -7.06
N ILE A 23 -1.93 9.10 -5.74
CA ILE A 23 -0.91 9.53 -4.78
C ILE A 23 0.35 8.67 -4.92
N CYS A 24 0.19 7.35 -5.03
CA CYS A 24 1.30 6.42 -5.24
C CYS A 24 2.06 6.73 -6.53
N MET A 25 1.36 6.97 -7.64
CA MET A 25 1.96 7.26 -8.95
C MET A 25 2.77 8.56 -8.95
N ILE A 26 2.24 9.62 -8.32
CA ILE A 26 2.93 10.90 -8.22
C ILE A 26 4.24 10.74 -7.42
N ILE A 27 4.16 10.11 -6.25
CA ILE A 27 5.34 9.91 -5.39
C ILE A 27 6.35 8.97 -6.05
N SER A 28 5.88 7.86 -6.63
CA SER A 28 6.74 6.91 -7.35
C SER A 28 7.51 7.59 -8.49
N THR A 29 6.84 8.47 -9.25
CA THR A 29 7.48 9.24 -10.32
C THR A 29 8.56 10.17 -9.76
N ILE A 30 8.25 10.95 -8.73
CA ILE A 30 9.21 11.88 -8.11
C ILE A 30 10.42 11.12 -7.55
N MET A 31 10.19 10.00 -6.86
CA MET A 31 11.27 9.21 -6.27
C MET A 31 12.08 8.43 -7.32
N SER A 32 11.48 8.07 -8.45
CA SER A 32 12.19 7.46 -9.58
C SER A 32 13.15 8.47 -10.23
N VAL A 33 12.70 9.72 -10.41
CA VAL A 33 13.52 10.82 -10.95
C VAL A 33 14.67 11.18 -10.00
N ALA A 34 14.45 11.11 -8.69
CA ALA A 34 15.48 11.39 -7.69
C ALA A 34 16.60 10.33 -7.62
N GLY A 35 16.39 9.13 -8.20
CA GLY A 35 17.40 8.09 -8.34
C GLY A 35 16.98 6.68 -7.90
N PRO A 36 17.85 5.67 -8.08
CA PRO A 36 17.58 4.28 -7.73
C PRO A 36 17.34 4.07 -6.22
N VAL A 37 18.14 4.74 -5.37
CA VAL A 37 18.04 4.64 -3.91
C VAL A 37 16.67 5.11 -3.44
N THR A 38 16.24 6.28 -3.90
CA THR A 38 14.97 6.89 -3.52
C THR A 38 13.79 6.06 -4.01
N ASN A 39 13.88 5.49 -5.21
CA ASN A 39 12.86 4.60 -5.72
C ASN A 39 12.69 3.37 -4.83
N VAL A 40 13.76 2.74 -4.37
CA VAL A 40 13.66 1.58 -3.47
C VAL A 40 12.90 1.90 -2.16
N PHE A 41 12.94 3.15 -1.67
CA PHE A 41 12.19 3.58 -0.48
C PHE A 41 10.77 4.12 -0.76
N TYR A 42 10.35 4.24 -2.02
CA TYR A 42 9.04 4.82 -2.36
C TYR A 42 7.84 4.17 -1.64
N PRO A 43 7.79 2.83 -1.44
CA PRO A 43 6.64 2.20 -0.77
C PRO A 43 6.45 2.72 0.65
N SER A 44 7.54 3.04 1.34
CA SER A 44 7.53 3.56 2.71
C SER A 44 7.04 5.00 2.77
N VAL A 45 7.44 5.82 1.79
CA VAL A 45 7.02 7.22 1.70
C VAL A 45 5.55 7.32 1.31
N VAL A 46 5.10 6.53 0.32
CA VAL A 46 3.70 6.45 -0.11
C VAL A 46 2.77 6.01 1.03
N ALA A 47 3.25 5.14 1.92
CA ALA A 47 2.45 4.66 3.04
C ALA A 47 1.99 5.78 4.01
N ILE A 48 2.70 6.92 4.04
CA ILE A 48 2.32 8.02 4.93
C ILE A 48 1.03 8.72 4.45
N PRO A 49 0.97 9.32 3.24
CA PRO A 49 -0.24 9.95 2.73
C PRO A 49 -1.35 8.93 2.45
N ASN A 50 -1.01 7.73 1.96
CA ASN A 50 -2.01 6.69 1.75
C ASN A 50 -2.62 6.21 3.08
N GLY A 51 -1.90 6.32 4.20
CA GLY A 51 -2.45 6.03 5.52
C GLY A 51 -3.60 6.93 5.90
N ILE A 52 -3.58 8.21 5.51
CA ILE A 52 -4.69 9.14 5.75
C ILE A 52 -5.95 8.68 4.99
N VAL A 53 -5.79 8.38 3.70
CA VAL A 53 -6.89 7.94 2.85
C VAL A 53 -7.43 6.58 3.30
N MET A 54 -6.53 5.66 3.70
CA MET A 54 -6.93 4.32 4.12
C MET A 54 -7.64 4.35 5.46
N MET A 55 -7.18 5.17 6.41
CA MET A 55 -7.91 5.36 7.65
C MET A 55 -9.30 5.95 7.39
N LEU A 56 -9.43 6.92 6.47
CA LEU A 56 -10.74 7.46 6.07
C LEU A 56 -11.66 6.40 5.47
N LEU A 57 -11.12 5.55 4.59
CA LEU A 57 -11.86 4.45 4.00
C LEU A 57 -12.36 3.47 5.07
N LEU A 58 -11.48 3.03 5.97
CA LEU A 58 -11.83 2.08 7.05
C LEU A 58 -12.78 2.70 8.08
N ALA A 59 -12.70 4.01 8.31
CA ALA A 59 -13.59 4.71 9.21
C ALA A 59 -15.01 4.82 8.61
N LYS A 60 -15.14 5.02 7.29
CA LYS A 60 -16.43 5.06 6.60
C LYS A 60 -17.00 3.66 6.30
N VAL A 61 -16.13 2.69 6.02
CA VAL A 61 -16.49 1.31 5.67
C VAL A 61 -15.69 0.35 6.57
N PRO A 62 -16.02 0.22 7.87
CA PRO A 62 -15.37 -0.74 8.77
C PRO A 62 -15.91 -2.15 8.56
N LYS A 63 -15.78 -2.69 7.34
CA LYS A 63 -16.35 -4.00 6.94
C LYS A 63 -15.28 -4.94 6.42
N LYS A 64 -15.48 -6.25 6.60
CA LYS A 64 -14.62 -7.29 6.04
C LYS A 64 -14.69 -7.25 4.51
N GLY A 65 -13.54 -7.32 3.83
CA GLY A 65 -13.45 -7.33 2.37
C GLY A 65 -12.90 -6.02 1.79
N VAL A 66 -12.80 -4.96 2.61
CA VAL A 66 -12.36 -3.64 2.16
C VAL A 66 -10.90 -3.66 1.72
N PHE A 67 -10.02 -4.36 2.45
CA PHE A 67 -8.62 -4.48 2.05
C PHE A 67 -8.46 -5.34 0.79
N THR A 68 -9.23 -6.43 0.65
CA THR A 68 -9.18 -7.32 -0.51
C THR A 68 -9.65 -6.60 -1.77
N ILE A 69 -10.74 -5.83 -1.69
CA ILE A 69 -11.24 -5.06 -2.85
C ILE A 69 -10.26 -3.94 -3.20
N CYS A 70 -9.77 -3.20 -2.19
CA CYS A 70 -8.76 -2.16 -2.39
C CYS A 70 -7.50 -2.74 -3.07
N ALA A 71 -6.99 -3.85 -2.55
CA ALA A 71 -5.83 -4.53 -3.09
C ALA A 71 -6.06 -5.05 -4.52
N ALA A 72 -7.24 -5.62 -4.81
CA ALA A 72 -7.58 -6.10 -6.14
C ALA A 72 -7.64 -4.95 -7.16
N ILE A 73 -8.27 -3.82 -6.79
CA ILE A 73 -8.32 -2.64 -7.65
C ILE A 73 -6.90 -2.09 -7.89
N GLN A 74 -6.08 -1.95 -6.84
CA GLN A 74 -4.70 -1.50 -7.00
C GLN A 74 -3.88 -2.47 -7.86
N ALA A 75 -4.03 -3.77 -7.65
CA ALA A 75 -3.33 -4.79 -8.43
C ALA A 75 -3.66 -4.68 -9.93
N ILE A 76 -4.93 -4.51 -10.29
CA ILE A 76 -5.35 -4.29 -11.68
C ILE A 76 -4.72 -3.00 -12.22
N LEU A 77 -4.78 -1.90 -11.47
CA LEU A 77 -4.20 -0.62 -11.91
C LEU A 77 -2.67 -0.69 -12.09
N PHE A 78 -1.96 -1.42 -11.22
CA PHE A 78 -0.52 -1.64 -11.37
C PHE A 78 -0.18 -2.49 -12.59
N LEU A 79 -0.96 -3.54 -12.87
CA LEU A 79 -0.81 -4.34 -14.09
C LEU A 79 -1.03 -3.49 -15.35
N LEU A 80 -2.00 -2.58 -15.34
CA LEU A 80 -2.31 -1.70 -16.47
C LEU A 80 -1.16 -0.74 -16.82
N VAL A 81 -0.36 -0.33 -15.82
CA VAL A 81 0.80 0.54 -16.03
C VAL A 81 2.09 -0.25 -16.32
N GLY A 82 1.99 -1.57 -16.45
CA GLY A 82 3.15 -2.42 -16.76
C GLY A 82 4.09 -2.63 -15.56
N ALA A 83 3.57 -2.46 -14.34
CA ALA A 83 4.34 -2.76 -13.14
C ALA A 83 4.70 -4.25 -13.06
N PHE A 84 5.81 -4.55 -12.40
CA PHE A 84 6.28 -5.93 -12.26
C PHE A 84 5.22 -6.81 -11.58
N TRP A 85 4.88 -7.95 -12.20
CA TRP A 85 3.76 -8.83 -11.83
C TRP A 85 3.80 -9.33 -10.37
N PHE A 86 4.95 -9.30 -9.71
CA PHE A 86 5.06 -9.68 -8.29
C PHE A 86 4.40 -8.66 -7.34
N ILE A 87 4.39 -7.37 -7.70
CA ILE A 87 3.73 -6.30 -6.92
C ILE A 87 2.22 -6.54 -6.77
N PRO A 88 1.44 -6.72 -7.85
CA PRO A 88 0.00 -6.96 -7.76
C PRO A 88 -0.35 -8.26 -7.03
N ILE A 89 0.44 -9.32 -7.18
CA ILE A 89 0.25 -10.57 -6.41
C ILE A 89 0.42 -10.30 -4.91
N GLY A 90 1.51 -9.60 -4.55
CA GLY A 90 1.79 -9.21 -3.19
C GLY A 90 0.70 -8.34 -2.56
N LEU A 91 0.18 -7.37 -3.31
CA LEU A 91 -0.95 -6.54 -2.88
C LEU A 91 -2.19 -7.38 -2.58
N VAL A 92 -2.58 -8.29 -3.49
CA VAL A 92 -3.76 -9.15 -3.31
C VAL A 92 -3.58 -10.05 -2.08
N ILE A 93 -2.43 -10.69 -1.93
CA ILE A 93 -2.12 -11.52 -0.75
C ILE A 93 -2.18 -10.67 0.52
N GLY A 94 -1.56 -9.49 0.51
CA GLY A 94 -1.59 -8.57 1.65
C GLY A 94 -2.99 -8.11 2.02
N GLY A 95 -3.83 -7.82 1.03
CA GLY A 95 -5.22 -7.44 1.22
C GLY A 95 -6.04 -8.56 1.86
N VAL A 96 -5.90 -9.79 1.37
CA VAL A 96 -6.58 -10.98 1.92
C VAL A 96 -6.12 -11.27 3.34
N VAL A 97 -4.82 -11.20 3.60
CA VAL A 97 -4.23 -11.41 4.93
C VAL A 97 -4.74 -10.37 5.92
N CYS A 98 -4.78 -9.09 5.54
CA CYS A 98 -5.28 -8.01 6.39
C CYS A 98 -6.77 -8.15 6.69
N ASP A 99 -7.58 -8.53 5.68
CA ASP A 99 -9.00 -8.77 5.88
C ASP A 99 -9.29 -9.98 6.76
N PHE A 100 -8.48 -11.04 6.66
CA PHE A 100 -8.68 -12.26 7.45
C PHE A 100 -8.20 -12.09 8.90
N LEU A 101 -6.98 -11.58 9.09
CA LEU A 101 -6.36 -11.45 10.42
C LEU A 101 -6.92 -10.29 11.25
N VAL A 102 -7.32 -9.20 10.59
CA VAL A 102 -7.65 -7.96 11.29
C VAL A 102 -9.12 -7.59 11.15
N MET A 103 -9.65 -7.58 9.93
CA MET A 103 -11.08 -7.28 9.68
C MET A 103 -12.00 -8.46 9.99
N GLY A 104 -11.45 -9.64 10.31
CA GLY A 104 -12.19 -10.80 10.82
C GLY A 104 -12.56 -10.72 12.30
N ARG A 105 -12.05 -9.72 13.03
CA ARG A 105 -12.33 -9.55 14.47
C ARG A 105 -13.76 -9.05 14.69
N LYS A 106 -14.36 -9.46 15.82
CA LYS A 106 -15.73 -9.04 16.22
C LYS A 106 -15.85 -7.52 16.42
N GLU A 107 -14.76 -6.86 16.80
CA GLU A 107 -14.68 -5.41 16.95
C GLU A 107 -13.48 -4.86 16.17
N ILE A 108 -13.76 -3.94 15.25
CA ILE A 108 -12.75 -3.22 14.49
C ILE A 108 -12.51 -1.90 15.22
N THR A 109 -11.39 -1.81 15.92
CA THR A 109 -10.95 -0.60 16.63
C THR A 109 -9.99 0.21 15.77
N MET A 110 -9.82 1.50 16.07
CA MET A 110 -8.82 2.35 15.41
C MET A 110 -7.42 1.70 15.41
N LYS A 111 -6.98 1.14 16.55
CA LYS A 111 -5.69 0.44 16.65
C LYS A 111 -5.58 -0.73 15.67
N SER A 112 -6.66 -1.52 15.53
CA SER A 112 -6.68 -2.64 14.58
C SER A 112 -6.58 -2.16 13.13
N MET A 113 -7.27 -1.09 12.75
CA MET A 113 -7.17 -0.50 11.41
C MET A 113 -5.74 -0.07 11.08
N MET A 114 -5.05 0.56 12.03
CA MET A 114 -3.66 0.99 11.86
C MET A 114 -2.71 -0.20 11.72
N VAL A 115 -2.88 -1.26 12.52
CA VAL A 115 -2.06 -2.47 12.40
C VAL A 115 -2.30 -3.18 11.07
N ALA A 116 -3.56 -3.28 10.62
CA ALA A 116 -3.87 -3.82 9.29
C ALA A 116 -3.16 -3.03 8.19
N TYR A 117 -3.21 -1.70 8.27
CA TYR A 117 -2.57 -0.85 7.29
C TYR A 117 -1.04 -0.96 7.31
N ALA A 118 -0.42 -1.00 8.50
CA ALA A 118 1.02 -1.21 8.61
C ALA A 118 1.48 -2.55 8.03
N LEU A 119 0.72 -3.62 8.28
CA LEU A 119 0.97 -4.93 7.67
C LEU A 119 0.82 -4.88 6.14
N PHE A 120 -0.25 -4.25 5.65
CA PHE A 120 -0.48 -4.08 4.22
C PHE A 120 0.68 -3.32 3.54
N SER A 121 1.13 -2.21 4.14
CA SER A 121 2.26 -1.42 3.65
C SER A 121 3.58 -2.20 3.69
N ALA A 122 3.81 -3.02 4.72
CA ALA A 122 4.99 -3.87 4.80
C ALA A 122 5.01 -4.96 3.71
N ILE A 123 3.86 -5.58 3.43
CA ILE A 123 3.71 -6.58 2.36
C ILE A 123 3.89 -5.91 1.00
N PHE A 124 3.32 -4.72 0.79
CA PHE A 124 3.54 -3.94 -0.42
C PHE A 124 5.02 -3.62 -0.65
N ALA A 125 5.71 -3.12 0.39
CA ALA A 125 7.15 -2.86 0.33
C ALA A 125 7.95 -4.13 0.02
N PHE A 126 7.67 -5.24 0.70
CA PHE A 126 8.30 -6.54 0.40
C PHE A 126 8.11 -6.92 -1.07
N SER A 127 6.90 -6.75 -1.60
CA SER A 127 6.55 -7.16 -2.97
C SER A 127 7.18 -6.27 -4.04
N ALA A 128 7.48 -5.02 -3.73
CA ALA A 128 8.21 -4.13 -4.63
C ALA A 128 9.70 -4.50 -4.74
N ILE A 129 10.33 -5.02 -3.67
CA ILE A 129 11.79 -5.14 -3.58
C ILE A 129 12.28 -6.59 -3.64
N CYS A 130 11.49 -7.55 -3.15
CA CYS A 130 11.78 -8.97 -3.26
C CYS A 130 12.21 -9.40 -4.68
N PRO A 131 11.51 -8.98 -5.76
CA PRO A 131 11.89 -9.41 -7.10
C PRO A 131 13.24 -8.86 -7.57
N ILE A 132 13.70 -7.72 -7.05
CA ILE A 132 15.00 -7.13 -7.42
C ILE A 132 16.15 -8.09 -7.06
N LYS A 133 16.03 -8.81 -5.93
CA LYS A 133 17.08 -9.72 -5.45
C LYS A 133 16.83 -11.18 -5.80
N PHE A 134 15.61 -11.69 -5.57
CA PHE A 134 15.31 -13.12 -5.73
C PHE A 134 14.85 -13.49 -7.13
N LEU A 135 14.29 -12.53 -7.87
CA LEU A 135 13.84 -12.70 -9.25
C LEU A 135 14.61 -11.78 -10.19
N GLN A 136 15.90 -11.57 -9.88
CA GLN A 136 16.75 -10.57 -10.53
C GLN A 136 16.70 -10.67 -12.06
N SER A 137 16.84 -11.87 -12.64
CA SER A 137 16.78 -12.06 -14.09
C SER A 137 15.43 -11.65 -14.70
N ALA A 138 14.32 -11.97 -14.02
CA ALA A 138 12.99 -11.57 -14.48
C ALA A 138 12.73 -10.07 -14.29
N PHE A 139 13.23 -9.49 -13.20
CA PHE A 139 13.14 -8.07 -12.90
C PHE A 139 13.94 -7.24 -13.92
N VAL A 140 15.20 -7.60 -14.17
CA VAL A 140 16.07 -6.95 -15.16
C VAL A 140 15.45 -7.05 -16.54
N GLY A 141 15.02 -8.24 -16.99
CA GLY A 141 14.38 -8.39 -18.29
C GLY A 141 13.08 -7.59 -18.44
N ALA A 142 12.31 -7.41 -17.37
CA ALA A 142 11.14 -6.53 -17.37
C ALA A 142 11.53 -5.04 -17.45
N MET A 143 12.60 -4.62 -16.78
CA MET A 143 13.09 -3.24 -16.79
C MET A 143 13.72 -2.87 -18.14
N GLU A 144 14.48 -3.79 -18.75
CA GLU A 144 15.04 -3.63 -20.10
C GLU A 144 13.91 -3.49 -21.15
N LYS A 145 12.87 -4.33 -21.06
CA LYS A 145 11.70 -4.24 -21.93
C LYS A 145 10.95 -2.90 -21.79
N ASN A 146 11.03 -2.29 -20.61
CA ASN A 146 10.46 -0.98 -20.31
C ASN A 146 11.41 0.19 -20.65
N ASN A 147 12.53 -0.06 -21.34
CA ASN A 147 13.54 0.94 -21.73
C ASN A 147 14.15 1.71 -20.55
N ILE A 148 14.29 1.06 -19.40
CA ILE A 148 14.99 1.65 -18.24
C ILE A 148 16.50 1.59 -18.48
N ALA A 149 17.21 2.68 -18.18
CA ALA A 149 18.65 2.79 -18.37
C ALA A 149 19.41 1.69 -17.59
N PRO A 150 20.38 0.99 -18.21
CA PRO A 150 21.16 -0.06 -17.55
C PRO A 150 21.82 0.40 -16.25
N GLU A 151 22.32 1.64 -16.19
CA GLU A 151 22.96 2.22 -15.01
C GLU A 151 21.97 2.36 -13.85
N TYR A 152 20.71 2.63 -14.17
CA TYR A 152 19.63 2.72 -13.17
C TYR A 152 19.30 1.34 -12.61
N ILE A 153 19.21 0.32 -13.48
CA ILE A 153 18.97 -1.07 -13.10
C ILE A 153 20.13 -1.55 -12.21
N GLU A 154 21.37 -1.33 -12.62
CA GLU A 154 22.55 -1.71 -11.86
C GLU A 154 22.61 -1.01 -10.50
N GLY A 155 22.26 0.29 -10.46
CA GLY A 155 22.09 1.03 -9.20
C GLY A 155 21.09 0.34 -8.26
N MET A 156 19.90 -0.01 -8.76
CA MET A 156 18.90 -0.74 -7.95
C MET A 156 19.42 -2.09 -7.44
N LEU A 157 20.14 -2.84 -8.28
CA LEU A 157 20.70 -4.14 -7.93
C LEU A 157 21.82 -4.04 -6.89
N ASN A 158 22.72 -3.07 -7.04
CA ASN A 158 23.85 -2.85 -6.12
C ASN A 158 23.39 -2.41 -4.74
N ILE A 159 22.29 -1.64 -4.67
CA ILE A 159 21.71 -1.20 -3.40
C ILE A 159 20.87 -2.32 -2.76
N THR A 160 20.28 -3.21 -3.58
CA THR A 160 19.36 -4.22 -3.06
C THR A 160 20.08 -5.49 -2.60
N SER A 161 20.28 -5.58 -1.29
CA SER A 161 20.80 -6.76 -0.59
C SER A 161 19.75 -7.39 0.35
N VAL A 162 20.00 -8.60 0.85
CA VAL A 162 19.11 -9.26 1.82
C VAL A 162 18.91 -8.43 3.10
N PRO A 163 19.94 -7.80 3.68
CA PRO A 163 19.74 -6.85 4.78
C PRO A 163 18.87 -5.65 4.39
N MET A 164 19.04 -5.11 3.18
CA MET A 164 18.23 -3.98 2.71
C MET A 164 16.75 -4.34 2.56
N LEU A 165 16.43 -5.56 2.14
CA LEU A 165 15.06 -6.07 2.17
C LEU A 165 14.41 -5.95 3.55
N VAL A 166 15.12 -6.35 4.60
CA VAL A 166 14.65 -6.23 5.98
C VAL A 166 14.45 -4.76 6.36
N VAL A 167 15.41 -3.90 6.02
CA VAL A 167 15.34 -2.45 6.28
C VAL A 167 14.11 -1.82 5.62
N ILE A 168 13.82 -2.17 4.36
CA ILE A 168 12.73 -1.51 3.63
C ILE A 168 11.37 -2.08 4.02
N VAL A 169 11.27 -3.36 4.36
CA VAL A 169 10.05 -3.91 4.96
C VAL A 169 9.78 -3.25 6.31
N ALA A 170 10.82 -3.06 7.13
CA ALA A 170 10.71 -2.33 8.38
C ALA A 170 10.32 -0.85 8.14
N ALA A 171 10.88 -0.20 7.12
CA ALA A 171 10.51 1.16 6.73
C ALA A 171 9.06 1.24 6.23
N GLY A 172 8.58 0.25 5.49
CA GLY A 172 7.19 0.15 5.04
C GLY A 172 6.22 -0.04 6.21
N LEU A 173 6.62 -0.83 7.20
CA LEU A 173 5.86 -1.02 8.43
C LEU A 173 5.81 0.28 9.26
N ILE A 174 6.95 0.95 9.44
CA ILE A 174 7.02 2.25 10.15
C ILE A 174 6.23 3.31 9.40
N GLY A 175 6.38 3.40 8.07
CA GLY A 175 5.63 4.33 7.22
C GLY A 175 4.13 4.09 7.29
N GLY A 176 3.71 2.83 7.32
CA GLY A 176 2.30 2.45 7.52
C GLY A 176 1.79 2.81 8.92
N LEU A 177 2.58 2.59 9.98
CA LEU A 177 2.22 3.01 11.34
C LEU A 177 2.10 4.52 11.46
N LEU A 178 3.07 5.28 10.92
CA LEU A 178 3.05 6.74 10.91
C LEU A 178 1.88 7.28 10.08
N GLY A 179 1.68 6.77 8.87
CA GLY A 179 0.55 7.13 8.02
C GLY A 179 -0.79 6.83 8.66
N GLY A 180 -0.92 5.66 9.29
CA GLY A 180 -2.12 5.28 10.04
C GLY A 180 -2.35 6.18 11.25
N PHE A 181 -1.31 6.52 12.01
CA PHE A 181 -1.39 7.42 13.16
C PHE A 181 -1.79 8.85 12.75
N ILE A 182 -1.16 9.40 11.71
CA ILE A 182 -1.49 10.70 11.15
C ILE A 182 -2.93 10.69 10.62
N GLY A 183 -3.31 9.62 9.91
CA GLY A 183 -4.67 9.42 9.42
C GLY A 183 -5.71 9.41 10.54
N GLN A 184 -5.46 8.70 11.63
CA GLN A 184 -6.34 8.71 12.81
C GLN A 184 -6.46 10.09 13.44
N LYS A 185 -5.35 10.83 13.55
CA LYS A 185 -5.35 12.19 14.10
C LYS A 185 -6.14 13.14 13.21
N ALA A 186 -5.97 13.06 11.90
CA ALA A 186 -6.73 13.82 10.92
C ALA A 186 -8.23 13.49 10.99
N LEU A 187 -8.58 12.20 11.11
CA LEU A 187 -9.96 11.76 11.30
C LEU A 187 -10.60 12.32 12.56
N LYS A 188 -9.93 12.20 13.70
CA LYS A 188 -10.42 12.74 14.97
C LYS A 188 -10.63 14.25 14.92
N LYS A 189 -9.71 14.98 14.27
CA LYS A 189 -9.74 16.44 14.21
C LYS A 189 -10.79 16.99 13.23
N HIS A 190 -10.92 16.39 12.04
CA HIS A 190 -11.74 16.95 10.97
C HIS A 190 -13.03 16.19 10.69
N PHE A 191 -13.05 14.87 10.86
CA PHE A 191 -14.15 14.03 10.38
C PHE A 191 -15.08 13.58 11.49
N ILE A 192 -14.53 13.19 12.64
CA ILE A 192 -15.34 12.82 13.82
C ILE A 192 -15.99 14.07 14.42
N LYS A 193 -15.25 15.18 14.53
CA LYS A 193 -15.81 16.48 14.96
C LYS A 193 -16.89 17.02 14.02
N ALA A 194 -16.83 16.70 12.73
CA ALA A 194 -17.84 17.08 11.75
C ALA A 194 -19.05 16.12 11.69
N GLY A 195 -19.09 15.08 12.55
CA GLY A 195 -20.17 14.09 12.55
C GLY A 195 -20.20 13.17 11.31
N LEU A 196 -19.19 13.25 10.44
CA LEU A 196 -19.13 12.52 9.18
C LEU A 196 -18.77 11.04 9.36
N VAL A 197 -18.25 10.66 10.53
CA VAL A 197 -17.84 9.29 10.85
C VAL A 197 -18.02 8.97 12.34
N SER A 198 -18.64 7.83 12.64
CA SER A 198 -18.80 7.26 13.98
C SER A 198 -17.88 6.05 14.13
N VAL A 199 -16.71 6.24 14.72
CA VAL A 199 -15.81 5.13 15.08
C VAL A 199 -15.60 5.17 16.59
N LYS A 200 -15.76 4.03 17.26
CA LYS A 200 -15.38 3.84 18.67
C LYS A 200 -13.86 3.66 18.81
#